data_AF-A0A438J7X8-F1
#
_entry.id   AF-A0A438J7X8-F1
#
_cell.length_a   1.000
_cell.length_b   1.000
_cell.length_c   1.000
_cell.angle_alpha   90.00
_cell.angle_beta   90.00
_cell.angle_gamma   90.00
#
_symmetry.space_group_name_H-M   'P 1'
#
loop_
_entity.id
_entity.type
_entity.pdbx_description
1 polymer ?
#
loop_
_entity_poly.entity_id
_entity_poly.type
_entity_poly.pdbx_seq_one_letter_code
_entity_poly.pdbx_strand_id
1 'polypeptide(L)'
;MLGRKDGISIEEFTEYTNLEECIAYLCEYITTKGPFDGLLGFSQGATLSALLLGYQAQGKVLKEHPPMKLFVSISGSKFRDPSICDVAYKDPIKVRSVHFIGAKDWLRLPSEDLATAFDNPLIIRHPQGHTVPRLDEAATEQLRSWTTEILLHQSNNASVNKHNLENGEVKAEEHKGKVEEACKTQTPEGVIEKKMENGAGGLEATQA
;
A
#
# COMPACT_ATOMS: atom_id res chain seq x y z
N MET A 1 7.46 -43.99 30.41
CA MET A 1 8.61 -43.06 30.44
C MET A 1 8.42 -42.02 29.36
N LEU A 2 8.28 -40.75 29.78
CA LEU A 2 8.68 -39.49 29.13
C LEU A 2 8.50 -39.44 27.59
N GLY A 3 7.52 -38.74 27.03
CA GLY A 3 7.23 -37.33 27.27
C GLY A 3 7.76 -36.53 26.09
N ARG A 4 6.96 -36.38 25.02
CA ARG A 4 7.21 -35.42 23.94
C ARG A 4 7.09 -34.02 24.53
N LYS A 5 8.23 -33.39 24.80
CA LYS A 5 8.36 -31.95 24.88
C LYS A 5 9.33 -31.58 23.78
N ASP A 6 8.82 -30.81 22.82
CA ASP A 6 9.52 -29.68 22.22
C ASP A 6 8.43 -28.91 21.45
N GLY A 7 7.55 -28.30 22.23
CA GLY A 7 6.77 -27.17 21.76
C GLY A 7 7.75 -26.02 21.62
N ILE A 8 8.21 -25.77 20.39
CA ILE A 8 8.86 -24.52 20.05
C ILE A 8 7.76 -23.46 20.16
N SER A 9 7.73 -22.75 21.28
CA SER A 9 6.99 -21.50 21.39
C SER A 9 7.55 -20.57 20.33
N ILE A 10 6.77 -20.31 19.28
CA ILE A 10 7.05 -19.22 18.36
C ILE A 10 6.98 -17.98 19.25
N GLU A 11 8.13 -17.38 19.57
CA GLU A 11 8.16 -16.13 20.32
C GLU A 11 7.16 -15.15 19.69
N GLU A 12 6.34 -14.55 20.54
CA GLU A 12 5.30 -13.59 20.13
C GLU A 12 6.00 -12.29 19.73
N PHE A 13 6.58 -12.25 18.52
CA PHE A 13 7.13 -11.04 17.93
C PHE A 13 5.99 -10.09 17.52
N THR A 14 5.46 -9.34 18.49
CA THR A 14 4.41 -8.31 18.31
C THR A 14 4.94 -6.89 18.47
N GLU A 15 6.22 -6.73 18.80
CA GLU A 15 6.86 -5.41 18.90
C GLU A 15 7.49 -5.02 17.57
N TYR A 16 7.22 -3.79 17.13
CA TYR A 16 7.77 -3.19 15.91
C TYR A 16 8.50 -1.91 16.28
N THR A 17 9.80 -1.85 16.02
CA THR A 17 10.61 -0.66 16.30
C THR A 17 10.61 0.28 15.09
N ASN A 18 10.37 1.58 15.32
CA ASN A 18 10.38 2.65 14.32
C ASN A 18 9.42 2.44 13.13
N LEU A 19 8.27 1.80 13.37
CA LEU A 19 7.34 1.46 12.29
C LEU A 19 6.71 2.71 11.69
N GLU A 20 6.28 3.65 12.53
CA GLU A 20 5.67 4.91 12.13
C GLU A 20 6.62 5.76 11.28
N GLU A 21 7.90 5.88 11.71
CA GLU A 21 8.93 6.59 10.97
C GLU A 21 9.22 5.92 9.63
N CYS A 22 9.24 4.58 9.60
CA CYS A 22 9.45 3.83 8.37
C CYS A 22 8.30 4.02 7.37
N ILE A 23 7.04 3.97 7.85
CA ILE A 23 5.85 4.23 7.03
C ILE A 23 5.89 5.67 6.50
N ALA A 24 6.20 6.65 7.34
CA ALA A 24 6.29 8.06 6.95
C ALA A 24 7.33 8.27 5.86
N TYR A 25 8.54 7.73 6.04
CA TYR A 25 9.62 7.80 5.07
C TYR A 25 9.23 7.18 3.72
N LEU A 26 8.64 5.98 3.72
CA LEU A 26 8.20 5.33 2.49
C LEU A 26 7.08 6.09 1.80
N CYS A 27 6.12 6.64 2.55
CA CYS A 27 5.06 7.46 1.97
C CYS A 27 5.60 8.71 1.30
N GLU A 28 6.53 9.42 1.94
CA GLU A 28 7.21 10.57 1.36
C GLU A 28 7.98 10.17 0.10
N TYR A 29 8.77 9.10 0.15
CA TYR A 29 9.54 8.64 -0.99
C TYR A 29 8.66 8.26 -2.19
N ILE A 30 7.62 7.45 -1.96
CA ILE A 30 6.68 7.01 -3.00
C ILE A 30 5.97 8.21 -3.63
N THR A 31 5.56 9.19 -2.82
CA THR A 31 4.86 10.38 -3.31
C THR A 31 5.79 11.31 -4.09
N THR A 32 7.04 11.46 -3.65
CA THR A 32 7.99 12.41 -4.25
C THR A 32 8.76 11.86 -5.45
N LYS A 33 8.93 10.53 -5.54
CA LYS A 33 9.69 9.86 -6.61
C LYS A 33 8.84 9.03 -7.56
N GLY A 34 7.56 8.84 -7.23
CA GLY A 34 6.60 8.14 -8.07
C GLY A 34 6.08 8.98 -9.26
N PRO A 35 4.96 8.55 -9.86
CA PRO A 35 4.13 7.43 -9.45
C PRO A 35 4.81 6.07 -9.71
N PHE A 36 4.70 5.16 -8.75
CA PHE A 36 5.12 3.77 -8.90
C PHE A 36 3.92 2.89 -9.26
N ASP A 37 4.09 1.94 -10.16
CA ASP A 37 2.99 1.02 -10.53
C ASP A 37 2.80 -0.13 -9.54
N GLY A 38 3.77 -0.40 -8.68
CA GLY A 38 3.69 -1.50 -7.74
C GLY A 38 4.87 -1.61 -6.78
N LEU A 39 4.76 -2.58 -5.88
CA LEU A 39 5.77 -2.87 -4.86
C LEU A 39 6.34 -4.28 -5.05
N LEU A 40 7.62 -4.44 -4.72
CA LEU A 40 8.27 -5.74 -4.56
C LEU A 40 8.94 -5.75 -3.20
N GLY A 41 8.64 -6.77 -2.40
CA GLY A 41 9.23 -6.91 -1.07
C GLY A 41 9.77 -8.32 -0.84
N PHE A 42 10.82 -8.40 -0.03
CA PHE A 42 11.34 -9.64 0.54
C PHE A 42 11.28 -9.58 2.06
N SER A 43 10.81 -10.66 2.70
CA SER A 43 10.75 -10.77 4.17
C SER A 43 9.99 -9.58 4.78
N GLN A 44 10.60 -8.85 5.71
CA GLN A 44 10.02 -7.63 6.29
C GLN A 44 9.61 -6.58 5.24
N GLY A 45 10.33 -6.47 4.12
CA GLY A 45 9.94 -5.58 3.02
C GLY A 45 8.63 -5.99 2.35
N ALA A 46 8.33 -7.30 2.26
CA ALA A 46 7.04 -7.80 1.77
C ALA A 46 5.93 -7.53 2.78
N THR A 47 6.20 -7.77 4.07
CA THR A 47 5.28 -7.46 5.17
C THR A 47 4.89 -5.98 5.20
N LEU A 48 5.89 -5.08 5.10
CA LEU A 48 5.67 -3.63 5.05
C LEU A 48 4.96 -3.18 3.77
N SER A 49 5.29 -3.77 2.62
CA SER A 49 4.59 -3.49 1.37
C SER A 49 3.10 -3.85 1.48
N ALA A 50 2.78 -5.02 2.02
CA ALA A 50 1.39 -5.42 2.22
C ALA A 50 0.63 -4.50 3.19
N LEU A 51 1.29 -4.02 4.25
CA LEU A 51 0.74 -3.00 5.15
C LEU A 51 0.39 -1.72 4.39
N LEU A 52 1.33 -1.18 3.60
CA LEU A 52 1.11 0.04 2.83
C LEU A 52 -0.05 -0.11 1.84
N LEU A 53 -0.16 -1.25 1.16
CA LEU A 53 -1.26 -1.54 0.24
C LEU A 53 -2.61 -1.63 0.95
N GLY A 54 -2.65 -2.31 2.10
CA GLY A 54 -3.84 -2.40 2.95
C GLY A 54 -4.28 -1.03 3.46
N TYR A 55 -3.34 -0.23 3.97
CA TYR A 55 -3.60 1.12 4.43
C TYR A 55 -4.02 2.07 3.29
N GLN A 56 -3.43 1.93 2.10
CA GLN A 56 -3.85 2.70 0.92
C GLN A 56 -5.29 2.34 0.52
N ALA A 57 -5.63 1.05 0.50
CA ALA A 57 -6.99 0.59 0.18
C ALA A 57 -8.05 1.14 1.17
N GLN A 58 -7.66 1.38 2.42
CA GLN A 58 -8.51 1.98 3.45
C GLN A 58 -8.38 3.52 3.54
N GLY A 59 -7.69 4.16 2.60
CA GLY A 59 -7.52 5.62 2.55
C GLY A 59 -6.70 6.20 3.71
N LYS A 60 -5.83 5.42 4.35
CA LYS A 60 -5.01 5.86 5.49
C LYS A 60 -3.70 6.50 5.07
N VAL A 61 -3.05 5.98 4.03
CA VAL A 61 -1.76 6.45 3.51
C VAL A 61 -1.81 6.61 1.99
N LEU A 62 -0.79 7.25 1.40
CA LEU A 62 -0.62 7.37 -0.05
C LEU A 62 -1.86 7.93 -0.80
N LYS A 63 -2.58 8.89 -0.19
CA LYS A 63 -3.83 9.46 -0.72
C LYS A 63 -3.66 10.17 -2.06
N GLU A 64 -2.51 10.81 -2.26
CA GLU A 64 -2.18 11.54 -3.49
C GLU A 64 -1.54 10.64 -4.56
N HIS A 65 -1.24 9.39 -4.22
CA HIS A 65 -0.68 8.42 -5.15
C HIS A 65 -1.81 7.57 -5.74
N PRO A 66 -1.83 7.31 -7.07
CA PRO A 66 -2.80 6.40 -7.68
C PRO A 66 -2.79 5.00 -7.03
N PRO A 67 -3.89 4.23 -7.10
CA PRO A 67 -3.87 2.86 -6.60
C PRO A 67 -2.73 2.04 -7.24
N MET A 68 -1.96 1.35 -6.40
CA MET A 68 -0.92 0.43 -6.87
C MET A 68 -1.55 -0.67 -7.73
N LYS A 69 -0.91 -1.01 -8.85
CA LYS A 69 -1.43 -1.98 -9.81
C LYS A 69 -0.99 -3.40 -9.46
N LEU A 70 0.22 -3.58 -8.92
CA LEU A 70 0.79 -4.90 -8.65
C LEU A 70 1.62 -4.97 -7.37
N PHE A 71 1.71 -6.19 -6.82
CA PHE A 71 2.55 -6.52 -5.68
C PHE A 71 3.28 -7.86 -5.89
N VAL A 72 4.59 -7.87 -5.68
CA VAL A 72 5.42 -9.08 -5.65
C VAL A 72 5.89 -9.32 -4.22
N SER A 73 5.34 -10.36 -3.59
CA SER A 73 5.68 -10.78 -2.23
C SER A 73 6.65 -11.95 -2.27
N ILE A 74 7.77 -11.84 -1.57
CA ILE A 74 8.72 -12.95 -1.37
C ILE A 74 8.88 -13.15 0.13
N SER A 75 8.45 -14.30 0.64
CA SER A 75 8.55 -14.64 2.08
C SER A 75 7.95 -13.58 3.04
N GLY A 76 6.87 -12.90 2.63
CA GLY A 76 6.18 -11.92 3.48
C GLY A 76 5.28 -12.56 4.53
N SER A 77 4.84 -11.77 5.51
CA SER A 77 3.84 -12.15 6.52
C SER A 77 2.87 -11.00 6.79
N LYS A 78 1.74 -11.28 7.43
CA LYS A 78 0.92 -10.22 8.04
C LYS A 78 1.65 -9.63 9.24
N PHE A 79 1.36 -8.37 9.54
CA PHE A 79 1.54 -7.86 10.91
C PHE A 79 0.68 -8.69 11.88
N ARG A 80 1.05 -8.72 13.15
CA ARG A 80 0.36 -9.48 14.19
C ARG A 80 -0.39 -8.60 15.18
N ASP A 81 -0.04 -7.30 15.24
CA ASP A 81 -0.76 -6.33 16.05
C ASP A 81 -2.21 -6.19 15.54
N PRO A 82 -3.23 -6.48 16.37
CA PRO A 82 -4.63 -6.37 15.98
C PRO A 82 -5.01 -4.98 15.46
N SER A 83 -4.46 -3.91 16.03
CA SER A 83 -4.75 -2.53 15.60
C SER A 83 -4.29 -2.25 14.17
N ILE A 84 -3.23 -2.94 13.73
CA ILE A 84 -2.76 -2.90 12.35
C ILE A 84 -3.61 -3.82 11.48
N CYS A 85 -3.85 -5.06 11.92
CA CYS A 85 -4.59 -6.07 11.17
C CYS A 85 -6.02 -5.66 10.83
N ASP A 86 -6.74 -5.12 11.82
CA ASP A 86 -8.14 -4.69 11.71
C ASP A 86 -8.33 -3.54 10.72
N VAL A 87 -7.23 -2.89 10.33
CA VAL A 87 -7.20 -1.84 9.31
C VAL A 87 -6.64 -2.42 8.01
N ALA A 88 -5.39 -2.89 8.00
CA ALA A 88 -4.66 -3.27 6.80
C ALA A 88 -5.32 -4.45 6.05
N TYR A 89 -5.95 -5.37 6.76
CA TYR A 89 -6.54 -6.60 6.21
C TYR A 89 -8.05 -6.68 6.41
N LYS A 90 -8.70 -5.55 6.69
CA LYS A 90 -10.15 -5.45 6.91
C LYS A 90 -10.97 -6.02 5.75
N ASP A 91 -10.58 -5.66 4.53
CA ASP A 91 -11.20 -6.10 3.28
C ASP A 91 -10.12 -6.72 2.38
N PRO A 92 -10.46 -7.66 1.49
CA PRO A 92 -9.50 -8.23 0.55
C PRO A 92 -8.82 -7.14 -0.29
N ILE A 93 -7.48 -7.11 -0.26
CA ILE A 93 -6.66 -6.17 -1.01
C ILE A 93 -6.79 -6.49 -2.50
N LYS A 94 -7.34 -5.53 -3.27
CA LYS A 94 -7.66 -5.70 -4.70
C LYS A 94 -6.46 -5.58 -5.65
N VAL A 95 -5.30 -5.19 -5.13
CA VAL A 95 -4.05 -5.11 -5.89
C VAL A 95 -3.66 -6.50 -6.36
N ARG A 96 -3.39 -6.67 -7.67
CA ARG A 96 -2.97 -7.96 -8.23
C ARG A 96 -1.64 -8.35 -7.58
N SER A 97 -1.57 -9.55 -7.03
CA SER A 97 -0.37 -9.99 -6.32
C SER A 97 0.14 -11.35 -6.79
N VAL A 98 1.45 -11.52 -6.68
CA VAL A 98 2.14 -12.81 -6.76
C VAL A 98 2.94 -13.03 -5.48
N HIS A 99 2.84 -14.23 -4.92
CA HIS A 99 3.49 -14.62 -3.67
C HIS A 99 4.43 -15.80 -3.91
N PHE A 100 5.72 -15.59 -3.67
CA PHE A 100 6.74 -16.61 -3.68
C PHE A 100 6.88 -17.24 -2.29
N ILE A 101 6.60 -18.55 -2.21
CA ILE A 101 6.53 -19.27 -0.94
C ILE A 101 7.50 -20.46 -0.96
N GLY A 102 8.51 -20.41 -0.09
CA GLY A 102 9.52 -21.45 0.05
C GLY A 102 9.03 -22.64 0.86
N ALA A 103 9.20 -23.86 0.35
CA ALA A 103 8.78 -25.09 1.02
C ALA A 103 9.54 -25.33 2.35
N LYS A 104 10.76 -24.81 2.46
CA LYS A 104 11.63 -24.91 3.65
C LYS A 104 11.70 -23.59 4.43
N ASP A 105 10.90 -22.60 4.05
CA ASP A 105 10.89 -21.31 4.72
C ASP A 105 10.18 -21.43 6.08
N TRP A 106 10.79 -20.88 7.12
CA TRP A 106 10.17 -20.79 8.45
C TRP A 106 8.97 -19.84 8.44
N LEU A 107 8.89 -18.93 7.47
CA LEU A 107 7.72 -18.09 7.19
C LEU A 107 6.71 -18.72 6.22
N ARG A 108 6.84 -19.99 5.81
CA ARG A 108 5.93 -20.62 4.83
C ARG A 108 4.44 -20.43 5.19
N LEU A 109 4.04 -20.78 6.42
CA LEU A 109 2.66 -20.64 6.86
C LEU A 109 2.23 -19.17 7.00
N PRO A 110 3.03 -18.27 7.62
CA PRO A 110 2.76 -16.83 7.58
C PRO A 110 2.62 -16.22 6.17
N SER A 111 3.40 -16.69 5.18
CA SER A 111 3.30 -16.24 3.79
C SER A 111 2.05 -16.75 3.10
N GLU A 112 1.64 -17.98 3.38
CA GLU A 112 0.35 -18.52 2.91
C GLU A 112 -0.81 -17.72 3.51
N ASP A 113 -0.75 -17.40 4.81
CA ASP A 113 -1.75 -16.55 5.46
C ASP A 113 -1.78 -15.12 4.89
N LEU A 114 -0.62 -14.50 4.63
CA LEU A 114 -0.57 -13.20 3.97
C LEU A 114 -1.25 -13.22 2.60
N ALA A 115 -1.01 -14.27 1.80
CA ALA A 115 -1.63 -14.38 0.49
C ALA A 115 -3.17 -14.34 0.56
N THR A 116 -3.78 -14.89 1.63
CA THR A 116 -5.25 -14.86 1.82
C THR A 116 -5.83 -13.44 1.97
N ALA A 117 -5.01 -12.44 2.29
CA ALA A 117 -5.45 -11.05 2.39
C ALA A 117 -5.66 -10.38 1.01
N PHE A 118 -5.21 -11.02 -0.08
CA PHE A 118 -5.29 -10.48 -1.43
C PHE A 118 -6.39 -11.15 -2.24
N ASP A 119 -6.98 -10.41 -3.17
CA ASP A 119 -7.98 -10.92 -4.09
C ASP A 119 -7.32 -11.71 -5.23
N ASN A 120 -7.63 -13.00 -5.33
CA ASN A 120 -7.11 -13.94 -6.34
C ASN A 120 -5.58 -13.86 -6.58
N PRO A 121 -4.74 -14.09 -5.56
CA PRO A 121 -3.29 -14.01 -5.69
C PRO A 121 -2.74 -15.18 -6.52
N LEU A 122 -1.70 -14.92 -7.32
CA LEU A 122 -0.87 -15.99 -7.86
C LEU A 122 0.08 -16.50 -6.77
N ILE A 123 0.14 -17.81 -6.54
CA ILE A 123 1.11 -18.41 -5.62
C ILE A 123 2.12 -19.24 -6.40
N ILE A 124 3.40 -18.86 -6.33
CA ILE A 124 4.51 -19.61 -6.90
C ILE A 124 5.30 -20.26 -5.77
N ARG A 125 5.32 -21.59 -5.74
CA ARG A 125 6.04 -22.36 -4.72
C ARG A 125 7.44 -22.71 -5.21
N HIS A 126 8.41 -22.69 -4.31
CA HIS A 126 9.80 -23.03 -4.62
C HIS A 126 10.43 -23.90 -3.52
N PRO A 127 11.45 -24.73 -3.80
CA PRO A 127 11.96 -25.72 -2.84
C PRO A 127 12.93 -25.15 -1.80
N GLN A 128 13.31 -23.87 -1.91
CA GLN A 128 14.28 -23.23 -1.01
C GLN A 128 13.64 -22.77 0.31
N GLY A 129 14.50 -22.32 1.24
CA GLY A 129 14.09 -21.69 2.49
C GLY A 129 13.88 -20.18 2.32
N HIS A 130 14.22 -19.41 3.37
CA HIS A 130 14.06 -17.97 3.43
C HIS A 130 15.05 -17.23 2.49
N THR A 131 14.67 -17.05 1.24
CA THR A 131 15.53 -16.46 0.21
C THR A 131 14.73 -15.94 -0.98
N VAL A 132 15.33 -15.06 -1.76
CA VAL A 132 14.80 -14.68 -3.08
C VAL A 132 15.03 -15.86 -4.04
N PRO A 133 13.98 -16.51 -4.57
CA PRO A 133 14.15 -17.72 -5.36
C PRO A 133 14.76 -17.42 -6.74
N ARG A 134 15.59 -18.34 -7.21
CA ARG A 134 15.82 -18.47 -8.66
C ARG A 134 14.62 -19.18 -9.27
N LEU A 135 14.07 -18.61 -10.34
CA LEU A 135 12.90 -19.18 -11.02
C LEU A 135 13.35 -20.28 -11.97
N ASP A 136 12.67 -21.42 -11.92
CA ASP A 136 12.74 -22.41 -12.99
C ASP A 136 11.86 -21.97 -14.17
N GLU A 137 11.85 -22.77 -15.23
CA GLU A 137 11.09 -22.47 -16.44
C GLU A 137 9.58 -22.35 -16.16
N ALA A 138 9.03 -23.23 -15.32
CA ALA A 138 7.61 -23.23 -14.98
C ALA A 138 7.21 -22.00 -14.15
N ALA A 139 8.01 -21.61 -13.17
CA ALA A 139 7.79 -20.40 -12.37
C ALA A 139 7.96 -19.13 -13.22
N THR A 140 8.95 -19.13 -14.13
CA THR A 140 9.16 -18.03 -15.07
C THR A 140 7.95 -17.86 -15.99
N GLU A 141 7.40 -18.95 -16.51
CA GLU A 141 6.21 -18.91 -17.37
C GLU A 141 4.98 -18.38 -16.62
N GLN A 142 4.75 -18.86 -15.39
CA GLN A 142 3.64 -18.38 -14.56
C GLN A 142 3.74 -16.88 -14.30
N LEU A 143 4.93 -16.38 -13.91
CA LEU A 143 5.15 -14.96 -13.67
C LEU A 143 4.98 -14.13 -14.96
N ARG A 144 5.46 -14.65 -16.10
CA ARG A 144 5.30 -14.03 -17.42
C ARG A 144 3.84 -13.90 -17.83
N SER A 145 3.06 -14.99 -17.71
CA SER A 145 1.62 -14.99 -17.99
C SER A 145 0.89 -13.98 -17.11
N TRP A 146 1.14 -14.02 -15.81
CA TRP A 146 0.54 -13.09 -14.85
C TRP A 146 0.86 -11.62 -15.15
N THR A 147 2.10 -11.32 -15.52
CA THR A 147 2.51 -9.95 -15.87
C THR A 147 1.84 -9.50 -17.17
N THR A 148 1.71 -10.39 -18.16
CA THR A 148 1.05 -10.12 -19.43
C THR A 148 -0.43 -9.77 -19.24
N GLU A 149 -1.14 -10.51 -18.39
CA GLU A 149 -2.54 -10.22 -18.04
C GLU A 149 -2.70 -8.79 -17.47
N ILE A 150 -1.79 -8.36 -16.59
CA ILE A 150 -1.83 -7.02 -16.00
C ILE A 150 -1.68 -5.93 -17.07
N LEU A 151 -0.78 -6.12 -18.04
CA LEU A 151 -0.55 -5.16 -19.13
C LEU A 151 -1.73 -5.10 -20.11
N LEU A 152 -2.33 -6.24 -20.43
CA LEU A 152 -3.49 -6.32 -21.32
C LEU A 152 -4.73 -5.67 -20.71
N HIS A 153 -5.00 -5.92 -19.42
CA HIS A 153 -6.11 -5.26 -18.70
C HIS A 153 -5.95 -3.73 -18.70
N GLN A 154 -4.73 -3.21 -18.57
CA GLN A 154 -4.49 -1.76 -18.64
C GLN A 154 -4.73 -1.19 -20.03
N SER A 155 -4.31 -1.91 -21.07
CA SER A 155 -4.49 -1.49 -22.47
C SER A 155 -5.96 -1.46 -22.88
N ASN A 156 -6.72 -2.47 -22.47
CA ASN A 156 -8.16 -2.54 -22.74
C ASN A 156 -8.92 -1.41 -22.03
N ASN A 157 -8.61 -1.12 -20.76
CA ASN A 157 -9.24 0.00 -20.04
C ASN A 157 -8.91 1.37 -20.65
N ALA A 158 -7.68 1.56 -21.15
CA ALA A 158 -7.29 2.79 -21.85
C ALA A 158 -8.06 2.97 -23.18
N SER A 159 -8.25 1.89 -23.94
CA SER A 159 -9.00 1.92 -25.21
C SER A 159 -10.50 2.17 -25.04
N VAL A 160 -11.12 1.61 -23.99
CA VAL A 160 -12.54 1.85 -23.65
C VAL A 160 -12.77 3.30 -23.21
N ASN A 161 -11.87 3.86 -22.39
CA ASN A 161 -11.97 5.26 -21.98
C ASN A 161 -11.82 6.23 -23.16
N LYS A 162 -10.96 5.90 -24.15
CA LYS A 162 -10.80 6.70 -25.36
C LYS A 162 -12.06 6.70 -26.24
N HIS A 163 -12.70 5.53 -26.42
CA HIS A 163 -13.97 5.43 -27.14
C HIS A 163 -15.13 6.16 -26.44
N ASN A 164 -15.13 6.24 -25.10
CA ASN A 164 -16.16 6.98 -24.36
C ASN A 164 -15.96 8.51 -24.42
N LEU A 165 -14.71 8.98 -24.55
CA LEU A 165 -14.40 10.41 -24.76
C LEU A 165 -14.75 10.89 -26.18
N GLU A 166 -14.68 10.03 -27.18
CA GLU A 166 -15.01 10.36 -28.58
C GLU A 166 -16.53 10.34 -28.88
N ASN A 167 -17.36 9.77 -28.01
CA ASN A 167 -18.82 9.66 -28.19
C ASN A 167 -19.66 10.63 -27.34
N GLY A 168 -19.04 11.63 -26.70
CA GLY A 168 -19.75 12.68 -25.95
C GLY A 168 -20.28 13.80 -26.86
N GLU A 169 -21.39 13.57 -27.54
CA GLU A 169 -22.14 14.66 -28.20
C GLU A 169 -22.65 15.68 -27.18
N VAL A 170 -22.20 16.94 -27.32
CA VAL A 170 -22.69 18.08 -26.55
C VAL A 170 -24.11 18.39 -27.01
N LYS A 171 -25.12 18.06 -26.19
CA LYS A 171 -26.43 18.70 -26.30
C LYS A 171 -26.37 20.06 -25.62
N ALA A 172 -26.27 21.11 -26.44
CA ALA A 172 -26.55 22.48 -26.02
C ALA A 172 -28.07 22.61 -25.81
N GLU A 173 -28.49 22.93 -24.59
CA GLU A 173 -29.81 23.52 -24.36
C GLU A 173 -29.64 25.02 -24.09
N GLU A 174 -30.17 25.82 -25.01
CA GLU A 174 -30.36 27.26 -24.84
C GLU A 174 -31.48 27.52 -23.83
N HIS A 175 -31.23 28.40 -22.85
CA HIS A 175 -32.30 29.09 -22.16
C HIS A 175 -32.05 30.60 -22.13
N LYS A 176 -32.94 31.32 -22.83
CA LYS A 176 -33.01 32.78 -22.90
C LYS A 176 -33.62 33.35 -21.62
N GLY A 177 -32.86 34.24 -20.97
CA GLY A 177 -33.31 35.56 -20.50
C GLY A 177 -34.20 35.65 -19.25
N LYS A 178 -33.68 36.31 -18.21
CA LYS A 178 -34.16 37.64 -17.78
C LYS A 178 -33.15 38.30 -16.84
N VAL A 179 -32.89 39.57 -17.13
CA VAL A 179 -32.12 40.54 -16.34
C VAL A 179 -33.06 41.15 -15.31
N GLU A 180 -32.62 41.29 -14.06
CA GLU A 180 -33.07 42.33 -13.14
C GLU A 180 -31.95 42.64 -12.13
N GLU A 181 -31.92 43.89 -11.67
CA GLU A 181 -30.76 44.68 -11.27
C GLU A 181 -30.75 44.99 -9.76
N ALA A 182 -29.55 45.38 -9.27
CA ALA A 182 -29.27 46.16 -8.04
C ALA A 182 -29.20 45.36 -6.70
N CYS A 183 -28.40 45.70 -5.68
CA CYS A 183 -27.55 46.85 -5.38
C CYS A 183 -26.67 46.53 -4.14
N LYS A 184 -25.40 46.96 -4.18
CA LYS A 184 -24.59 47.58 -3.09
C LYS A 184 -24.22 46.84 -1.78
N THR A 185 -22.89 46.63 -1.67
CA THR A 185 -21.94 47.06 -0.60
C THR A 185 -22.16 46.63 0.86
N GLN A 186 -21.18 45.93 1.45
CA GLN A 186 -20.09 46.49 2.32
C GLN A 186 -19.47 45.38 3.20
N THR A 187 -18.14 45.32 3.22
CA THR A 187 -17.29 44.69 4.25
C THR A 187 -17.25 45.55 5.51
N PRO A 188 -16.86 44.96 6.67
CA PRO A 188 -15.74 45.57 7.39
C PRO A 188 -14.69 44.57 7.92
N GLU A 189 -13.49 45.13 8.05
CA GLU A 189 -12.24 44.60 8.60
C GLU A 189 -12.23 44.50 10.14
N GLY A 190 -11.20 43.83 10.69
CA GLY A 190 -10.75 43.93 12.09
C GLY A 190 -10.10 42.62 12.57
N VAL A 191 -8.80 42.38 12.36
CA VAL A 191 -7.64 42.75 13.21
C VAL A 191 -7.81 42.36 14.69
N ILE A 192 -7.06 41.33 15.13
CA ILE A 192 -6.41 41.30 16.46
C ILE A 192 -5.03 40.64 16.32
N GLU A 193 -3.97 41.43 16.54
CA GLU A 193 -2.62 41.00 16.86
C GLU A 193 -2.55 40.42 18.28
N LYS A 194 -1.69 39.42 18.51
CA LYS A 194 -1.00 39.24 19.79
C LYS A 194 0.45 38.81 19.55
N LYS A 195 1.37 39.66 20.01
CA LYS A 195 2.82 39.43 20.15
C LYS A 195 3.15 38.80 21.53
N MET A 196 4.41 38.34 21.59
CA MET A 196 5.27 38.05 22.76
C MET A 196 5.12 36.63 23.32
N GLU A 197 6.18 35.88 23.66
CA GLU A 197 7.52 36.29 24.08
C GLU A 197 8.54 35.13 23.97
N ASN A 198 9.82 35.48 23.87
CA ASN A 198 10.97 34.58 23.88
C ASN A 198 11.19 33.96 25.26
N GLY A 199 11.48 32.66 25.30
CA GLY A 199 12.02 31.97 26.47
C GLY A 199 13.28 31.19 26.08
N ALA A 200 14.44 31.80 26.28
CA ALA A 200 15.72 31.11 26.27
C ALA A 200 15.87 30.31 27.56
N GLY A 201 16.27 29.04 27.44
CA GLY A 201 16.63 28.19 28.56
C GLY A 201 17.37 26.97 28.03
N GLY A 202 18.70 27.04 28.01
CA GLY A 202 19.56 25.90 27.69
C GLY A 202 19.63 24.89 28.83
N LEU A 203 20.04 23.67 28.49
CA LEU A 203 20.72 22.66 29.32
C LEU A 203 21.03 21.50 28.35
N GLU A 204 22.27 21.42 27.88
CA GLU A 204 23.40 20.66 28.45
C GLU A 204 23.51 19.28 27.80
N ALA A 205 24.62 19.11 27.08
CA ALA A 205 25.07 17.85 26.55
C ALA A 205 25.69 17.02 27.67
N THR A 206 25.30 15.76 27.79
CA THR A 206 26.09 14.74 28.48
C THR A 206 26.28 13.55 27.54
N GLN A 207 27.53 13.41 27.11
CA GLN A 207 28.07 12.16 26.58
C GLN A 207 28.28 11.19 27.75
N ALA A 208 27.85 9.95 27.57
CA ALA A 208 28.39 8.75 28.19
C ALA A 208 28.18 7.58 27.23
#